data_AF-A0A2V7VVZ4-F1
#
_entry.id   AF-A0A2V7VVZ4-F1
#
_cell.length_a   1.000
_cell.length_b   1.000
_cell.length_c   1.000
_cell.angle_alpha   90.00
_cell.angle_beta   90.00
_cell.angle_gamma   90.00
#
_symmetry.space_group_name_H-M   'P 1'
#
loop_
_entity.id
_entity.type
_entity.pdbx_description
1 polymer ?
#
loop_
_entity_poly.entity_id
_entity_poly.type
_entity_poly.pdbx_seq_one_letter_code
_entity_poly.pdbx_strand_id
1 'polypeptide(L)'
;MNIPSRHRFALFRLGAYLRLRLAQTPIRQDDVMYIIDRDQSAFESYSIAAWSFVMTACYLSDFVTPFLAPLLAALAFHVPICVVGLLRKNKNNIRLTSIIAMSLLAFAAAMYATSTSWLRFVAWQFFAFVALNALAAIIVFSLRGSIEKLEAAFAQ
;
A
#
# COMPACT_ATOMS: atom_id res chain seq x y z
N MET A 1 -9.51 17.01 3.93
CA MET A 1 -9.96 16.71 2.55
C MET A 1 -8.99 15.73 1.92
N ASN A 2 -9.45 14.66 1.26
CA ASN A 2 -8.60 13.57 0.76
C ASN A 2 -8.13 13.92 -0.65
N ILE A 3 -6.91 14.46 -0.78
CA ILE A 3 -6.39 14.97 -2.07
C ILE A 3 -5.71 13.82 -2.84
N PRO A 4 -6.07 13.56 -4.11
CA PRO A 4 -5.55 12.44 -4.89
C PRO A 4 -4.02 12.42 -5.01
N SER A 5 -3.38 13.58 -5.22
CA SER A 5 -1.92 13.70 -5.32
C SER A 5 -1.16 13.29 -4.05
N ARG A 6 -1.83 13.15 -2.91
CA ARG A 6 -1.20 12.76 -1.63
C ARG A 6 -1.03 11.25 -1.43
N HIS A 7 -1.71 10.43 -2.22
CA HIS A 7 -1.62 8.98 -2.12
C HIS A 7 -0.45 8.41 -2.94
N ARG A 8 0.28 7.46 -2.36
CA ARG A 8 1.44 6.79 -3.00
C ARG A 8 0.99 5.60 -3.86
N PHE A 9 -0.08 4.93 -3.45
CA PHE A 9 -0.71 3.84 -4.16
C PHE A 9 -1.83 4.36 -5.07
N ALA A 10 -1.85 3.86 -6.31
CA ALA A 10 -2.77 4.35 -7.33
C ALA A 10 -4.23 4.01 -7.02
N LEU A 11 -4.49 2.88 -6.36
CA LEU A 11 -5.82 2.51 -5.86
C LEU A 11 -6.39 3.58 -4.92
N PHE A 12 -5.61 4.02 -3.94
CA PHE A 12 -6.03 5.05 -2.99
C PHE A 12 -6.20 6.42 -3.68
N ARG A 13 -5.30 6.73 -4.63
CA ARG A 13 -5.41 7.93 -5.47
C ARG A 13 -6.69 7.96 -6.30
N LEU A 14 -7.06 6.84 -6.92
CA LEU A 14 -8.29 6.72 -7.69
C LEU A 14 -9.53 6.82 -6.79
N GLY A 15 -9.50 6.18 -5.61
CA GLY A 15 -10.57 6.27 -4.62
C GLY A 15 -10.79 7.71 -4.12
N ALA A 16 -9.71 8.44 -3.84
CA ALA A 16 -9.77 9.85 -3.47
C ALA A 16 -10.34 10.72 -4.61
N TYR A 17 -9.92 10.48 -5.86
CA TYR A 17 -10.46 11.19 -7.03
C TYR A 17 -11.96 10.95 -7.20
N LEU A 18 -12.41 9.70 -7.11
CA LEU A 18 -13.83 9.37 -7.21
C LEU A 18 -14.64 10.04 -6.10
N ARG A 19 -14.14 10.02 -4.86
CA ARG A 19 -14.80 10.67 -3.73
C ARG A 19 -14.94 12.18 -3.95
N LEU A 20 -13.90 12.86 -4.42
CA LEU A 20 -13.96 14.30 -4.74
C LEU A 20 -14.90 14.58 -5.90
N ARG A 21 -14.88 13.76 -6.96
CA ARG A 21 -15.77 13.92 -8.11
C ARG A 21 -17.25 13.73 -7.72
N LEU A 22 -17.53 12.85 -6.76
CA LEU A 22 -18.89 12.57 -6.26
C LEU A 22 -19.35 13.56 -5.20
N ALA A 23 -18.43 14.21 -4.48
CA ALA A 23 -18.74 15.29 -3.55
C ALA A 23 -19.10 16.56 -4.34
N GLN A 24 -20.35 16.68 -4.78
CA GLN A 24 -20.89 17.81 -5.57
C GLN A 24 -20.95 19.17 -4.82
N THR A 25 -20.25 19.35 -3.70
CA THR A 25 -20.33 20.56 -2.87
C THR A 25 -19.00 21.31 -2.84
N PRO A 26 -18.97 22.60 -3.27
CA PRO A 26 -17.81 23.45 -3.05
C PRO A 26 -17.72 23.77 -1.55
N ILE A 27 -16.73 23.20 -0.87
CA ILE A 27 -16.52 23.44 0.56
C ILE A 27 -15.75 24.76 0.69
N ARG A 28 -16.42 25.76 1.29
CA ARG A 28 -15.89 27.10 1.59
C ARG A 28 -14.60 26.98 2.42
N GLN A 29 -13.51 27.58 1.93
CA GLN A 29 -12.13 27.38 2.41
C GLN A 29 -11.79 28.07 3.74
N ASP A 30 -12.70 28.81 4.36
CA ASP A 30 -12.28 29.89 5.27
C ASP A 30 -11.82 29.49 6.68
N ASP A 31 -11.90 28.23 7.16
CA ASP A 31 -11.57 27.97 8.58
C ASP A 31 -11.02 26.58 8.95
N VAL A 32 -10.47 25.80 8.01
CA VAL A 32 -9.92 24.48 8.34
C VAL A 32 -8.44 24.37 8.02
N MET A 33 -7.60 24.75 8.99
CA MET A 33 -6.19 24.41 9.03
C MET A 33 -6.07 22.87 9.12
N TYR A 34 -5.71 22.21 8.02
CA TYR A 34 -5.75 20.75 7.90
C TYR A 34 -4.63 20.04 8.69
N ILE A 35 -4.86 19.78 9.98
CA ILE A 35 -4.11 18.77 10.77
C ILE A 35 -4.28 17.35 10.17
N ILE A 36 -5.23 17.18 9.27
CA ILE A 36 -5.63 15.91 8.59
C ILE A 36 -4.54 15.39 7.61
N ASP A 37 -3.48 16.15 7.34
CA ASP A 37 -2.42 15.78 6.39
C ASP A 37 -1.63 14.52 6.81
N ARG A 38 -1.43 14.32 8.11
CA ARG A 38 -0.70 13.16 8.63
C ARG A 38 -1.50 11.86 8.51
N ASP A 39 -2.81 11.94 8.74
CA ASP A 39 -3.65 10.76 8.94
C ASP A 39 -4.02 10.03 7.64
N GLN A 40 -4.08 10.74 6.51
CA GLN A 40 -4.40 10.12 5.21
C GLN A 40 -3.29 9.23 4.69
N SER A 41 -2.04 9.70 4.76
CA SER A 41 -0.86 8.91 4.42
C SER A 41 -0.61 7.80 5.45
N ALA A 42 -1.00 8.02 6.71
CA ALA A 42 -0.92 7.02 7.77
C ALA A 42 -1.90 5.87 7.55
N PHE A 43 -3.18 6.14 7.24
CA PHE A 43 -4.17 5.09 6.98
C PHE A 43 -3.75 4.18 5.81
N GLU A 44 -3.29 4.78 4.70
CA GLU A 44 -2.76 4.05 3.55
C GLU A 44 -1.56 3.17 3.95
N SER A 45 -0.60 3.76 4.68
CA SER A 45 0.61 3.05 5.11
C SER A 45 0.29 1.92 6.09
N TYR A 46 -0.60 2.14 7.06
CA TYR A 46 -1.03 1.13 8.03
C TYR A 46 -1.85 0.03 7.38
N SER A 47 -2.72 0.36 6.42
CA SER A 47 -3.50 -0.66 5.69
C SER A 47 -2.59 -1.60 4.91
N ILE A 48 -1.60 -1.07 4.20
CA ILE A 48 -0.64 -1.87 3.44
C ILE A 48 0.30 -2.64 4.38
N ALA A 49 0.73 -2.04 5.49
CA ALA A 49 1.55 -2.71 6.50
C ALA A 49 0.79 -3.88 7.15
N ALA A 50 -0.45 -3.66 7.60
CA ALA A 50 -1.29 -4.70 8.19
C ALA A 50 -1.58 -5.82 7.19
N TRP A 51 -1.93 -5.46 5.95
CA TRP A 51 -2.18 -6.43 4.89
C TRP A 51 -0.92 -7.26 4.61
N SER A 52 0.22 -6.63 4.34
CA SER A 52 1.47 -7.35 4.08
C SER A 52 1.91 -8.21 5.27
N PHE A 53 1.66 -7.77 6.50
CA PHE A 53 1.90 -8.55 7.72
C PHE A 53 1.06 -9.84 7.75
N VAL A 54 -0.25 -9.72 7.51
CA VAL A 54 -1.16 -10.88 7.47
C VAL A 54 -0.76 -11.86 6.37
N MET A 55 -0.41 -11.37 5.18
CA MET A 55 0.02 -12.21 4.06
C MET A 55 1.30 -13.00 4.41
N THR A 56 2.29 -12.33 5.00
CA THR A 56 3.52 -12.99 5.48
C THR A 56 3.20 -14.04 6.54
N ALA A 57 2.34 -13.73 7.51
CA ALA A 57 1.94 -14.69 8.54
C ALA A 57 1.25 -15.93 7.93
N CYS A 58 0.38 -15.74 6.93
CA CYS A 58 -0.23 -16.85 6.21
C CYS A 58 0.84 -17.74 5.55
N TYR A 59 1.78 -17.17 4.79
CA TYR A 59 2.83 -17.98 4.15
C TYR A 59 3.74 -18.68 5.17
N LEU A 60 4.04 -18.03 6.30
CA LEU A 60 4.86 -18.64 7.35
C LEU A 60 4.15 -19.74 8.14
N SER A 61 2.81 -19.78 8.11
CA SER A 61 2.03 -20.84 8.75
C SER A 61 2.24 -22.23 8.11
N ASP A 62 2.88 -22.30 6.95
CA ASP A 62 3.30 -23.54 6.31
C ASP A 62 4.52 -24.18 7.00
N PHE A 63 5.34 -23.36 7.67
CA PHE A 63 6.59 -23.80 8.31
C PHE A 63 6.46 -23.97 9.82
N VAL A 64 5.45 -23.38 10.44
CA VAL A 64 5.22 -23.40 11.90
C VAL A 64 3.75 -23.54 12.23
N THR A 65 3.45 -23.84 13.50
CA THR A 65 2.07 -23.80 13.97
C THR A 65 1.45 -22.41 13.72
N PRO A 66 0.18 -22.33 13.28
CA PRO A 66 -0.46 -21.06 12.92
C PRO A 66 -0.41 -19.98 14.01
N PHE A 67 -0.36 -20.38 15.28
CA PHE A 67 -0.25 -19.48 16.42
C PHE A 67 1.11 -18.76 16.53
N LEU A 68 2.18 -19.39 16.02
CA LEU A 68 3.53 -18.81 16.02
C LEU A 68 3.85 -18.02 14.74
N ALA A 69 3.04 -18.20 13.68
CA ALA A 69 3.26 -17.55 12.40
C ALA A 69 3.26 -16.01 12.46
N PRO A 70 2.40 -15.33 13.27
CA PRO A 70 2.47 -13.87 13.44
C PRO A 70 3.78 -13.39 14.08
N LEU A 71 4.32 -14.14 15.04
CA LEU A 71 5.59 -13.81 15.69
C LEU A 71 6.74 -13.89 14.67
N LEU A 72 6.75 -14.97 13.87
CA LEU A 72 7.71 -15.13 12.79
C LEU A 72 7.56 -14.09 11.70
N ALA A 73 6.34 -13.66 11.38
CA ALA A 73 6.11 -12.55 10.46
C ALA A 73 6.75 -11.25 10.97
N ALA A 74 6.60 -10.92 12.25
CA ALA A 74 7.22 -9.73 12.84
C ALA A 74 8.75 -9.75 12.73
N LEU A 75 9.35 -10.93 12.94
CA LEU A 75 10.79 -11.15 12.74
C LEU A 75 11.19 -11.06 11.25
N ALA A 76 10.41 -11.65 10.35
CA ALA A 76 10.67 -11.61 8.92
C ALA A 76 10.67 -10.18 8.37
N PHE A 77 9.80 -9.29 8.87
CA PHE A 77 9.83 -7.86 8.49
C PHE A 77 11.06 -7.11 9.02
N HIS A 78 11.66 -7.56 10.12
CA HIS A 78 12.92 -6.98 10.61
C HIS A 78 14.11 -7.34 9.73
N VAL A 79 14.10 -8.49 9.05
CA VAL A 79 15.24 -8.96 8.24
C VAL A 79 15.59 -7.95 7.12
N PRO A 80 14.66 -7.50 6.24
CA PRO A 80 14.97 -6.46 5.26
C PRO A 80 15.45 -5.14 5.86
N ILE A 81 14.92 -4.75 7.03
CA ILE A 81 15.33 -3.53 7.73
C ILE A 81 16.79 -3.64 8.16
N CYS A 82 17.15 -4.74 8.82
CA CYS A 82 18.51 -5.00 9.29
C CYS A 82 19.50 -5.13 8.12
N VAL A 83 19.16 -5.92 7.10
CA VAL A 83 20.03 -6.12 5.92
C VAL A 83 20.30 -4.79 5.21
N VAL A 84 19.25 -3.99 4.94
CA VAL A 84 19.42 -2.68 4.30
C VAL A 84 20.16 -1.71 5.21
N GLY A 85 19.88 -1.70 6.51
CA GLY A 85 20.55 -0.86 7.49
C GLY A 85 22.05 -1.14 7.59
N LEU A 86 22.44 -2.41 7.50
CA LEU A 86 23.84 -2.84 7.48
C LEU A 86 24.55 -2.44 6.17
N LEU A 87 23.88 -2.62 5.02
CA LEU A 87 24.44 -2.32 3.70
C LEU A 87 24.52 -0.81 3.41
N ARG A 88 23.60 -0.01 3.96
CA ARG A 88 23.49 1.42 3.69
C ARG A 88 23.44 2.24 4.98
N LYS A 89 24.53 2.14 5.75
CA LYS A 89 24.74 2.88 7.01
C LYS A 89 24.33 4.36 6.89
N ASN A 90 23.55 4.83 7.87
CA ASN A 90 23.17 6.24 8.07
C ASN A 90 22.35 6.95 6.98
N LYS A 91 21.67 6.24 6.08
CA LYS A 91 20.67 6.86 5.19
C LYS A 91 19.28 6.31 5.45
N ASN A 92 18.28 7.18 5.31
CA ASN A 92 16.89 6.74 5.28
C ASN A 92 16.66 5.94 3.98
N ASN A 93 16.57 4.62 4.11
CA ASN A 93 16.44 3.69 2.97
C ASN A 93 15.05 3.03 2.91
N ILE A 94 14.01 3.68 3.46
CA ILE A 94 12.64 3.14 3.49
C ILE A 94 12.21 2.60 2.12
N ARG A 95 12.49 3.34 1.03
CA ARG A 95 12.13 2.91 -0.32
C ARG A 95 12.77 1.56 -0.69
N LEU A 96 14.06 1.38 -0.40
CA LEU A 96 14.77 0.14 -0.73
C LEU A 96 14.25 -1.02 0.13
N THR A 97 14.04 -0.79 1.42
CA THR A 97 13.44 -1.78 2.33
C THR A 97 12.05 -2.21 1.86
N SER A 98 11.20 -1.26 1.46
CA SER A 98 9.87 -1.57 0.92
C SER A 98 9.93 -2.35 -0.40
N ILE A 99 10.86 -2.02 -1.29
CA ILE A 99 11.08 -2.77 -2.54
C ILE A 99 11.44 -4.21 -2.21
N ILE A 100 12.44 -4.43 -1.35
CA ILE A 100 12.90 -5.78 -0.98
C ILE A 100 11.76 -6.56 -0.31
N ALA A 101 11.05 -5.96 0.65
CA ALA A 101 9.95 -6.61 1.34
C ALA A 101 8.82 -7.02 0.38
N MET A 102 8.41 -6.14 -0.53
CA MET A 102 7.38 -6.44 -1.53
C MET A 102 7.85 -7.49 -2.55
N SER A 103 9.14 -7.46 -2.95
CA SER A 103 9.72 -8.48 -3.84
C SER A 103 9.74 -9.86 -3.20
N LEU A 104 10.12 -9.96 -1.92
CA LEU A 104 10.07 -11.22 -1.18
C LEU A 104 8.65 -11.75 -1.06
N LEU A 105 7.68 -10.87 -0.78
CA LEU A 105 6.27 -11.26 -0.69
C LEU A 105 5.74 -11.73 -2.04
N ALA A 106 6.11 -11.05 -3.14
CA ALA A 106 5.74 -11.45 -4.49
C ALA A 106 6.36 -12.80 -4.89
N PHE A 107 7.61 -13.06 -4.49
CA PHE A 107 8.26 -14.35 -4.69
C PHE A 107 7.53 -15.46 -3.92
N ALA A 108 7.21 -15.23 -2.64
CA ALA A 108 6.43 -16.17 -1.84
C ALA A 108 5.05 -16.44 -2.47
N ALA A 109 4.35 -15.38 -2.90
CA ALA A 109 3.07 -15.52 -3.60
C ALA A 109 3.20 -16.35 -4.88
N ALA A 110 4.25 -16.12 -5.69
CA ALA A 110 4.48 -16.90 -6.91
C ALA A 110 4.67 -18.40 -6.63
N MET A 111 5.42 -18.74 -5.57
CA MET A 111 5.62 -20.12 -5.12
C MET A 111 4.30 -20.79 -4.69
N TYR A 112 3.47 -20.08 -3.92
CA TYR A 112 2.21 -20.63 -3.43
C TYR A 112 1.06 -20.59 -4.45
N ALA A 113 1.13 -19.76 -5.50
CA ALA A 113 0.09 -19.62 -6.51
C ALA A 113 -0.20 -20.91 -7.29
N THR A 114 0.80 -21.79 -7.43
CA THR A 114 0.69 -23.08 -8.12
C THR A 114 0.53 -24.26 -7.14
N SER A 115 0.52 -24.00 -5.84
CA SER A 115 0.39 -25.05 -4.82
C SER A 115 -1.04 -25.63 -4.76
N THR A 116 -1.18 -26.81 -4.15
CA THR A 116 -2.48 -27.43 -3.83
C THR A 116 -3.04 -26.98 -2.47
N SER A 117 -2.24 -26.22 -1.70
CA SER A 117 -2.63 -25.70 -0.39
C SER A 117 -3.64 -24.55 -0.49
N TRP A 118 -4.36 -24.29 0.60
CA TRP A 118 -5.22 -23.12 0.73
C TRP A 118 -4.45 -21.79 0.59
N LEU A 119 -3.14 -21.81 0.82
CA LEU A 119 -2.23 -20.67 0.61
C LEU A 119 -2.23 -20.16 -0.84
N ARG A 120 -2.64 -20.99 -1.80
CA ARG A 120 -2.89 -20.56 -3.19
C ARG A 120 -3.89 -19.42 -3.25
N PHE A 121 -4.96 -19.44 -2.46
CA PHE A 121 -5.95 -18.37 -2.45
C PHE A 121 -5.36 -17.06 -1.93
N VAL A 122 -4.50 -17.14 -0.92
CA VAL A 122 -3.74 -15.99 -0.39
C VAL A 122 -2.82 -15.43 -1.48
N ALA A 123 -2.08 -16.28 -2.19
CA ALA A 123 -1.26 -15.88 -3.34
C ALA A 123 -2.04 -15.18 -4.45
N TRP A 124 -3.19 -15.72 -4.87
CA TRP A 124 -4.02 -15.07 -5.89
C TRP A 124 -4.63 -13.75 -5.40
N GLN A 125 -4.99 -13.65 -4.12
CA GLN A 125 -5.40 -12.38 -3.51
C GLN A 125 -4.28 -11.34 -3.57
N PHE A 126 -3.02 -11.73 -3.33
CA PHE A 126 -1.86 -10.86 -3.51
C PHE A 126 -1.79 -10.31 -4.94
N PHE A 127 -1.77 -11.19 -5.93
CA PHE A 127 -1.67 -10.80 -7.33
C PHE A 127 -2.87 -9.98 -7.79
N ALA A 128 -4.08 -10.28 -7.31
CA ALA A 128 -5.26 -9.49 -7.58
C ALA A 128 -5.09 -8.04 -7.09
N PHE A 129 -4.59 -7.83 -5.87
CA PHE A 129 -4.32 -6.47 -5.36
C PHE A 129 -3.23 -5.76 -6.15
N VAL A 130 -2.15 -6.45 -6.52
CA VAL A 130 -1.08 -5.87 -7.35
C VAL A 130 -1.62 -5.48 -8.72
N ALA A 131 -2.39 -6.35 -9.36
CA ALA A 131 -3.01 -6.10 -10.66
C ALA A 131 -4.01 -4.94 -10.60
N LEU A 132 -4.87 -4.91 -9.57
CA LEU A 132 -5.79 -3.78 -9.33
C LEU A 132 -5.04 -2.47 -9.14
N ASN A 133 -3.92 -2.47 -8.40
CA ASN A 133 -3.11 -1.27 -8.24
C ASN A 133 -2.45 -0.84 -9.56
N ALA A 134 -2.00 -1.79 -10.38
CA ALA A 134 -1.45 -1.50 -11.70
C ALA A 134 -2.50 -0.92 -12.65
N LEU A 135 -3.71 -1.50 -12.68
CA LEU A 135 -4.84 -0.97 -13.45
C LEU A 135 -5.22 0.43 -12.97
N ALA A 136 -5.29 0.65 -11.66
CA ALA A 136 -5.54 1.97 -11.10
C ALA A 136 -4.45 2.97 -11.51
N ALA A 137 -3.18 2.55 -11.58
CA ALA A 137 -2.09 3.42 -12.02
C ALA A 137 -2.26 3.87 -13.47
N ILE A 138 -2.68 2.96 -14.36
CA ILE A 138 -2.99 3.28 -15.76
C ILE A 138 -4.15 4.29 -15.82
N ILE A 139 -5.24 4.03 -15.09
CA ILE A 139 -6.41 4.94 -15.07
C ILE A 139 -6.03 6.32 -14.54
N VAL A 140 -5.29 6.38 -13.43
CA VAL A 140 -4.81 7.65 -12.84
C VAL A 140 -3.90 8.39 -13.81
N PHE A 141 -3.03 7.68 -14.54
CA PHE A 141 -2.18 8.27 -15.56
C PHE A 141 -3.01 8.90 -16.68
N SER A 142 -4.03 8.21 -17.19
CA SER A 142 -4.96 8.74 -18.19
C SER A 142 -5.78 9.93 -17.67
N LEU A 143 -6.10 9.96 -16.38
CA LEU A 143 -6.88 11.02 -15.74
C LEU A 143 -6.05 12.17 -15.18
N ARG A 144 -4.73 12.18 -15.39
CA ARG A 144 -3.82 13.15 -14.77
C ARG A 144 -4.26 14.60 -14.97
N GLY A 145 -4.61 14.99 -16.18
CA GLY A 145 -5.07 16.36 -16.48
C GLY A 145 -6.41 16.70 -15.82
N SER A 146 -7.31 15.73 -15.64
CA SER A 146 -8.58 15.92 -14.94
C SER A 146 -8.37 16.06 -13.44
N ILE A 147 -7.44 15.29 -12.86
CA ILE A 147 -7.06 15.39 -11.44
C ILE A 147 -6.45 16.76 -11.16
N GLU A 148 -5.52 17.22 -12.00
CA GLU A 148 -4.88 18.53 -11.84
C GLU A 148 -5.90 19.69 -11.90
N LYS A 149 -6.87 19.61 -12.82
CA LYS A 149 -7.98 20.59 -12.90
C LYS A 149 -8.89 20.56 -11.67
N LEU A 150 -9.22 19.37 -11.18
CA LEU A 150 -10.08 19.20 -10.00
C LEU A 150 -9.36 19.74 -8.75
N GLU A 151 -8.08 19.40 -8.57
CA GLU A 151 -7.27 19.90 -7.45
C GLU A 151 -7.13 21.44 -7.50
N ALA A 152 -6.92 22.03 -8.68
CA ALA A 152 -6.86 23.48 -8.85
C ALA A 152 -8.19 24.18 -8.53
N ALA A 153 -9.32 23.59 -8.90
CA ALA A 153 -10.66 24.14 -8.63
C ALA A 153 -11.03 24.11 -7.13
N PHE A 154 -10.47 23.18 -6.36
CA PHE A 154 -10.66 23.10 -4.91
C PHE A 154 -9.56 23.83 -4.10
N ALA A 155 -8.50 24.30 -4.77
CA ALA A 155 -7.42 25.08 -4.16
C ALA A 155 -7.69 26.61 -4.20
N GLN A 156 -8.70 27.05 -4.94
CA GLN A 156 -9.25 28.41 -4.91
C GLN A 156 -10.44 28.50 -3.95
#